data_AF-A0A6P2D017-F1
#
_entry.id   AF-A0A6P2D017-F1
#
_cell.length_a   1.000
_cell.length_b   1.000
_cell.length_c   1.000
_cell.angle_alpha   90.00
_cell.angle_beta   90.00
_cell.angle_gamma   90.00
#
_symmetry.space_group_name_H-M   'P 1'
#
loop_
_entity.id
_entity.type
_entity.pdbx_description
1 polymer ?
#
loop_
_entity_poly.entity_id
_entity_poly.type
_entity_poly.pdbx_seq_one_letter_code
_entity_poly.pdbx_strand_id
1 'polypeptide(L)'
;MPYWTAPLLRMAFFTTSAKGRFVPAPIMSSVVRSILSDDLDLPADEVIRKARIRGVTAPEKSIRDTVYGIRSELKKKSAKSSPSKPVVAPTTRTPEPAPVAIPEVVVAPVPSPSPSPSVPDLSSVLANVARVNTVIGECGGAETARQVVEAIRACGSVDAFLQNLDLIATIRGGTSA
;
A
#
# COMPACT_ATOMS: atom_id res chain seq x y z
N MET A 1 50.22 -16.19 17.95
CA MET A 1 49.34 -16.33 16.76
C MET A 1 48.50 -17.58 16.91
N PRO A 2 47.19 -17.50 17.21
CA PRO A 2 46.33 -18.68 17.23
C PRO A 2 45.54 -18.84 15.92
N TYR A 3 45.58 -20.07 15.46
CA TYR A 3 44.95 -20.72 14.33
C TYR A 3 43.42 -20.78 14.51
N TRP A 4 42.66 -20.49 13.45
CA TRP A 4 41.21 -20.64 13.41
C TRP A 4 40.85 -22.08 13.02
N THR A 5 40.23 -22.80 13.94
CA THR A 5 39.44 -24.02 13.68
C THR A 5 37.98 -23.72 13.94
N ALA A 6 37.14 -23.82 12.91
CA ALA A 6 35.70 -23.76 13.04
C ALA A 6 35.17 -25.00 13.78
N PRO A 7 34.12 -24.84 14.60
CA PRO A 7 33.15 -25.90 14.82
C PRO A 7 31.81 -25.51 14.20
N LEU A 8 31.39 -26.34 13.25
CA LEU A 8 30.00 -26.70 13.06
C LEU A 8 29.37 -27.08 14.40
N LEU A 9 28.04 -26.95 14.46
CA LEU A 9 27.13 -27.40 15.52
C LEU A 9 26.70 -26.32 16.52
N ARG A 10 25.58 -25.67 16.19
CA ARG A 10 24.62 -25.27 17.22
C ARG A 10 23.24 -25.78 16.83
N MET A 11 23.04 -27.05 17.15
CA MET A 11 21.72 -27.67 17.19
C MET A 11 20.94 -27.14 18.40
N ALA A 12 19.71 -26.72 18.09
CA ALA A 12 18.47 -27.03 18.79
C ALA A 12 17.96 -26.12 19.94
N PHE A 13 16.62 -26.07 19.92
CA PHE A 13 15.63 -25.72 20.94
C PHE A 13 15.25 -24.23 21.13
N PHE A 14 14.09 -23.82 20.60
CA PHE A 14 12.83 -23.87 21.38
C PHE A 14 11.59 -23.49 20.54
N THR A 15 10.60 -24.39 20.60
CA THR A 15 9.14 -24.21 20.47
C THR A 15 8.52 -23.74 19.16
N THR A 16 7.88 -24.73 18.52
CA THR A 16 6.50 -24.63 18.02
C THR A 16 5.65 -23.67 18.86
N SER A 17 5.08 -22.65 18.23
CA SER A 17 3.81 -22.08 18.68
C SER A 17 3.11 -21.42 17.50
N ALA A 18 1.95 -21.99 17.19
CA ALA A 18 1.04 -21.52 16.18
C ALA A 18 0.59 -20.08 16.44
N LYS A 19 0.02 -19.47 15.39
CA LYS A 19 -0.88 -18.30 15.46
C LYS A 19 -0.20 -16.94 15.56
N GLY A 20 0.32 -16.50 14.42
CA GLY A 20 0.52 -15.09 14.16
C GLY A 20 0.60 -14.88 12.66
N ARG A 21 -0.50 -14.48 12.04
CA ARG A 21 -0.51 -14.03 10.65
C ARG A 21 0.52 -12.90 10.54
N PHE A 22 1.68 -13.20 9.97
CA PHE A 22 2.65 -12.19 9.59
C PHE A 22 2.02 -11.44 8.40
N VAL A 23 1.26 -10.38 8.70
CA VAL A 23 0.79 -9.46 7.67
C VAL A 23 2.01 -8.83 7.02
N PRO A 24 2.00 -8.65 5.68
CA PRO A 24 3.14 -8.10 4.98
C PRO A 24 3.47 -6.70 5.53
N ALA A 25 4.76 -6.41 5.66
CA ALA A 25 5.35 -5.17 6.18
C ALA A 25 4.82 -3.82 5.60
N PRO A 26 4.14 -3.73 4.44
CA PRO A 26 3.60 -2.46 3.95
C PRO A 26 2.46 -1.87 4.80
N ILE A 27 1.60 -2.70 5.41
CA ILE A 27 0.37 -2.19 6.06
C ILE A 27 0.68 -1.55 7.42
N MET A 28 1.54 -2.17 8.24
CA MET A 28 1.92 -1.64 9.55
C MET A 28 2.59 -0.26 9.43
N SER A 29 3.55 -0.12 8.50
CA SER A 29 4.28 1.13 8.28
C SER A 29 3.36 2.26 7.79
N SER A 30 2.38 1.94 6.94
CA SER A 30 1.40 2.91 6.45
C SER A 30 0.49 3.43 7.57
N VAL A 31 -0.04 2.52 8.40
CA VAL A 31 -0.90 2.88 9.54
C VAL A 31 -0.13 3.69 10.58
N VAL A 32 1.09 3.28 10.94
CA VAL A 32 1.95 4.00 11.89
C VAL A 32 2.32 5.39 11.35
N ARG A 33 2.63 5.49 10.05
CA ARG A 33 2.92 6.79 9.42
C ARG A 33 1.71 7.71 9.39
N SER A 34 0.51 7.19 9.14
CA SER A 34 -0.73 7.97 9.21
C SER A 34 -0.96 8.52 10.63
N ILE A 35 -0.78 7.70 11.67
CA ILE A 35 -0.95 8.13 13.08
C ILE A 35 0.10 9.17 13.47
N LEU A 36 1.37 8.96 13.10
CA LEU A 36 2.44 9.91 13.41
C LEU A 36 2.40 11.19 12.56
N SER A 37 1.77 11.16 11.38
CA SER A 37 1.59 12.37 10.56
C SER A 37 0.45 13.24 11.08
N ASP A 38 -0.53 12.66 11.78
CA ASP A 38 -1.61 13.35 12.49
C ASP A 38 -1.06 14.05 13.74
N ASP A 39 -0.29 13.30 14.56
CA ASP A 39 0.33 13.81 15.78
C ASP A 39 1.78 13.30 15.93
N LEU A 40 2.76 14.16 15.63
CA LEU A 40 4.19 13.80 15.69
C LEU A 40 4.72 13.61 17.12
N ASP A 41 4.06 14.17 18.13
CA ASP A 41 4.50 14.14 19.53
C ASP A 41 3.92 12.96 20.34
N LEU A 42 3.01 12.17 19.75
CA LEU A 42 2.36 11.07 20.45
C LEU A 42 3.37 10.02 21.00
N PRO A 43 3.22 9.55 22.25
CA PRO A 43 4.08 8.52 22.80
C PRO A 43 3.87 7.18 22.07
N ALA A 44 4.94 6.39 21.98
CA ALA A 44 4.93 5.13 21.22
C ALA A 44 3.83 4.16 21.70
N ASP A 45 3.53 4.14 22.99
CA ASP A 45 2.47 3.31 23.59
C ASP A 45 1.08 3.66 23.06
N GLU A 46 0.79 4.96 22.89
CA GLU A 46 -0.50 5.42 22.35
C GLU A 46 -0.60 5.12 20.84
N VAL A 47 0.52 5.21 20.12
CA VAL A 47 0.57 4.81 18.70
C VAL A 47 0.31 3.31 18.54
N ILE A 48 0.83 2.47 19.44
CA ILE A 48 0.55 1.02 19.43
C ILE A 48 -0.95 0.76 19.68
N ARG A 49 -1.56 1.47 20.64
CA ARG A 49 -3.00 1.35 20.93
C ARG A 49 -3.84 1.72 19.71
N LYS A 50 -3.59 2.90 19.10
CA LYS A 50 -4.27 3.34 17.87
C LYS A 50 -4.00 2.38 16.69
N ALA A 51 -2.79 1.86 16.55
CA ALA A 51 -2.44 0.89 15.51
C ALA A 51 -3.19 -0.44 15.68
N ARG A 52 -3.33 -0.95 16.91
CA ARG A 52 -4.11 -2.16 17.20
C ARG A 52 -5.59 -1.97 16.92
N ILE A 53 -6.17 -0.82 17.28
CA ILE A 53 -7.57 -0.49 16.93
C ILE A 53 -7.77 -0.49 15.41
N ARG A 54 -6.76 -0.08 14.65
CA ARG A 54 -6.74 -0.11 13.18
C ARG A 54 -6.39 -1.48 12.58
N GLY A 55 -6.36 -2.54 13.40
CA GLY A 55 -6.17 -3.92 12.94
C GLY A 55 -4.71 -4.38 12.80
N VAL A 56 -3.74 -3.62 13.34
CA VAL A 56 -2.34 -4.07 13.35
C VAL A 56 -2.16 -5.17 14.39
N THR A 57 -2.06 -6.42 13.94
CA THR A 57 -1.83 -7.62 14.78
C THR A 57 -0.33 -7.95 14.96
N ALA A 58 0.56 -7.02 14.63
CA ALA A 58 2.00 -7.22 14.76
C ALA A 58 2.46 -7.22 16.24
N PRO A 59 3.61 -7.85 16.56
CA PRO A 59 4.17 -7.81 17.90
C PRO A 59 4.55 -6.38 18.30
N GLU A 60 4.23 -5.98 19.53
CA GLU A 60 4.37 -4.61 20.03
C GLU A 60 5.80 -4.07 19.94
N LYS A 61 6.79 -4.96 20.12
CA LYS A 61 8.21 -4.64 19.93
C LYS A 61 8.51 -4.19 18.49
N SER A 62 7.92 -4.85 17.50
CA SER A 62 8.09 -4.51 16.08
C SER A 62 7.35 -3.23 15.71
N ILE A 63 6.21 -2.96 16.33
CA ILE A 63 5.48 -1.70 16.15
C ILE A 63 6.29 -0.53 16.72
N ARG A 64 6.89 -0.67 17.91
CA ARG A 64 7.76 0.35 18.51
C ARG A 64 8.96 0.70 17.63
N ASP A 65 9.65 -0.31 17.10
CA ASP A 65 10.80 -0.10 16.22
C ASP A 65 10.40 0.71 14.97
N THR A 66 9.27 0.33 14.37
CA THR A 66 8.69 1.03 13.21
C THR A 66 8.27 2.47 13.54
N VAL A 67 7.72 2.72 14.73
CA VAL A 67 7.38 4.07 15.22
C VAL A 67 8.64 4.93 15.29
N TYR A 68 9.72 4.45 15.90
CA TYR A 68 10.96 5.23 16.00
C TYR A 68 11.59 5.50 14.63
N GLY A 69 11.59 4.51 13.73
CA GLY A 69 12.08 4.65 12.36
C GLY A 69 11.28 5.70 11.58
N ILE A 70 9.94 5.60 11.58
CA ILE A 70 9.07 6.51 10.86
C ILE A 70 9.08 7.91 11.47
N ARG A 71 9.13 8.04 12.80
CA ARG A 71 9.24 9.35 13.48
C ARG A 71 10.53 10.06 13.13
N SER A 72 11.65 9.32 13.06
CA SER A 72 12.93 9.85 12.61
C SER A 72 12.89 10.27 11.14
N GLU A 73 12.23 9.50 10.28
CA GLU A 73 12.02 9.84 8.87
C GLU A 73 11.14 11.08 8.70
N LEU A 74 10.05 11.21 9.46
CA LEU A 74 9.16 12.37 9.42
C LEU A 74 9.84 13.61 10.00
N LYS A 75 10.64 13.48 11.06
CA LYS A 75 11.43 14.58 11.63
C LYS A 75 12.55 15.05 10.68
N LYS A 76 13.21 14.12 9.98
CA LYS A 76 14.19 14.45 8.93
C LYS A 76 13.52 15.12 7.73
N LYS A 77 12.36 14.61 7.30
CA LYS A 77 11.59 15.17 6.18
C LYS A 77 10.99 16.54 6.53
N SER A 78 10.50 16.75 7.75
CA SER A 78 10.04 18.07 8.20
C SER A 78 11.18 19.08 8.32
N ALA A 79 12.37 18.66 8.78
CA ALA A 79 13.56 19.50 8.75
C ALA A 79 14.04 19.83 7.32
N LYS A 80 13.83 18.92 6.35
CA LYS A 80 14.13 19.13 4.92
C LYS A 80 13.02 19.89 4.17
N SER A 81 11.82 19.95 4.74
CA SER A 81 10.63 20.59 4.15
C SER A 81 10.24 21.90 4.84
N SER A 82 11.03 22.36 5.83
CA SER A 82 11.04 23.76 6.21
C SER A 82 11.46 24.59 4.99
N PRO A 83 10.64 25.53 4.50
CA PRO A 83 11.06 26.46 3.48
C PRO A 83 12.17 27.31 4.10
N SER A 84 13.40 27.14 3.62
CA SER A 84 14.41 28.16 3.79
C SER A 84 13.87 29.46 3.17
N LYS A 85 13.45 30.36 4.05
CA LYS A 85 13.10 31.76 3.79
C LYS A 85 14.21 32.44 2.95
N PRO A 86 13.88 33.39 2.06
CA PRO A 86 14.61 33.66 0.83
C PRO A 86 15.96 34.29 1.10
N VAL A 87 16.99 33.82 0.41
CA VAL A 87 18.28 34.50 0.41
C VAL A 87 18.18 35.71 -0.52
N VAL A 88 18.36 36.86 0.12
CA VAL A 88 18.41 38.20 -0.43
C VAL A 88 19.54 38.30 -1.46
N ALA A 89 19.27 38.99 -2.57
CA ALA A 89 20.25 39.33 -3.61
C ALA A 89 21.45 40.13 -3.07
N PRO A 90 22.60 40.10 -3.79
CA PRO A 90 23.11 41.36 -4.30
C PRO A 90 23.53 41.32 -5.79
N THR A 91 22.93 42.24 -6.53
CA THR A 91 23.45 43.11 -7.60
C THR A 91 24.77 42.80 -8.32
N THR A 92 24.71 42.70 -9.66
CA THR A 92 25.57 43.44 -10.64
C THR A 92 24.81 43.47 -11.98
N ARG A 93 24.01 44.51 -12.25
CA ARG A 93 24.25 45.66 -13.17
C ARG A 93 24.42 45.31 -14.66
N THR A 94 23.62 46.04 -15.48
CA THR A 94 23.90 46.61 -16.83
C THR A 94 22.93 46.15 -17.93
N PRO A 95 22.48 47.07 -18.82
CA PRO A 95 21.07 47.36 -19.06
C PRO A 95 20.49 46.87 -20.41
N GLU A 96 19.16 46.98 -20.50
CA GLU A 96 18.28 47.06 -21.68
C GLU A 96 18.94 47.66 -22.95
N PRO A 97 18.54 47.25 -24.18
CA PRO A 97 17.27 47.77 -24.73
C PRO A 97 16.44 46.80 -25.62
N ALA A 98 15.13 46.81 -25.37
CA ALA A 98 14.04 47.07 -26.34
C ALA A 98 13.68 46.06 -27.47
N PRO A 99 12.43 46.14 -27.98
CA PRO A 99 11.60 45.03 -28.48
C PRO A 99 11.49 44.98 -30.01
N VAL A 100 11.14 43.83 -30.61
CA VAL A 100 10.59 43.80 -31.97
C VAL A 100 9.49 42.74 -32.11
N ALA A 101 8.47 43.14 -32.85
CA ALA A 101 7.14 42.59 -33.04
C ALA A 101 7.05 41.27 -33.86
N ILE A 102 6.01 40.50 -33.51
CA ILE A 102 5.03 39.69 -34.30
C ILE A 102 4.90 39.97 -35.84
N PRO A 103 4.18 39.18 -36.70
CA PRO A 103 3.24 38.04 -36.48
C PRO A 103 3.27 36.89 -37.56
N GLU A 104 2.27 35.97 -37.49
CA GLU A 104 1.74 35.01 -38.50
C GLU A 104 2.55 33.72 -38.77
N VAL A 105 2.00 32.51 -38.58
CA VAL A 105 0.82 31.98 -39.27
C VAL A 105 -0.07 31.10 -38.35
N VAL A 106 -1.37 31.34 -38.52
CA VAL A 106 -2.56 30.68 -37.99
C VAL A 106 -2.62 29.19 -38.36
N VAL A 107 -2.81 28.28 -37.39
CA VAL A 107 -3.84 27.20 -37.43
C VAL A 107 -4.15 26.72 -36.00
N ALA A 108 -5.41 26.83 -35.58
CA ALA A 108 -6.03 26.03 -34.52
C ALA A 108 -7.38 25.52 -35.07
N PRO A 109 -8.06 24.48 -34.52
CA PRO A 109 -7.68 23.49 -33.51
C PRO A 109 -8.06 22.04 -33.90
N VAL A 110 -7.33 21.02 -33.41
CA VAL A 110 -7.90 19.67 -33.19
C VAL A 110 -7.50 19.26 -31.76
N PRO A 111 -8.46 19.09 -30.83
CA PRO A 111 -8.14 18.48 -29.54
C PRO A 111 -7.89 16.99 -29.80
N SER A 112 -6.62 16.63 -29.96
CA SER A 112 -6.20 15.23 -29.90
C SER A 112 -6.26 14.83 -28.41
N PRO A 113 -7.14 13.90 -27.99
CA PRO A 113 -7.13 13.43 -26.62
C PRO A 113 -5.83 12.66 -26.40
N SER A 114 -4.87 13.33 -25.77
CA SER A 114 -3.75 12.68 -25.11
C SER A 114 -4.32 11.60 -24.17
N PRO A 115 -3.81 10.35 -24.17
CA PRO A 115 -4.23 9.34 -23.20
C PRO A 115 -3.68 9.75 -21.83
N SER A 116 -4.33 10.74 -21.21
CA SER A 116 -4.26 10.94 -19.78
C SER A 116 -4.65 9.62 -19.14
N PRO A 117 -3.87 9.06 -18.20
CA PRO A 117 -4.32 7.90 -17.45
C PRO A 117 -5.64 8.31 -16.80
N SER A 118 -6.76 7.76 -17.29
CA SER A 118 -8.07 7.98 -16.71
C SER A 118 -7.94 7.57 -15.26
N VAL A 119 -7.85 8.56 -14.38
CA VAL A 119 -7.95 8.34 -12.95
C VAL A 119 -9.25 7.55 -12.76
N PRO A 120 -9.19 6.37 -12.13
CA PRO A 120 -10.40 5.60 -11.92
C PRO A 120 -11.37 6.50 -11.17
N ASP A 121 -12.49 6.80 -11.82
CA ASP A 121 -13.51 7.69 -11.30
C ASP A 121 -13.93 7.20 -9.91
N LEU A 122 -13.95 8.09 -8.91
CA LEU A 122 -14.22 7.68 -7.54
C LEU A 122 -15.57 6.99 -7.41
N SER A 123 -16.57 7.38 -8.20
CA SER A 123 -17.86 6.69 -8.23
C SER A 123 -17.73 5.27 -8.77
N SER A 124 -16.86 5.03 -9.75
CA SER A 124 -16.54 3.66 -10.21
C SER A 124 -15.87 2.81 -9.12
N VAL A 125 -14.94 3.39 -8.34
CA VAL A 125 -14.27 2.69 -7.24
C VAL A 125 -15.26 2.37 -6.12
N LEU A 126 -16.11 3.33 -5.74
CA LEU A 126 -17.15 3.15 -4.74
C LEU A 126 -18.18 2.09 -5.16
N ALA A 127 -18.57 2.08 -6.44
CA ALA A 127 -19.44 1.04 -7.00
C ALA A 127 -18.79 -0.34 -6.93
N ASN A 128 -17.49 -0.43 -7.23
CA ASN A 128 -16.74 -1.68 -7.11
C ASN A 128 -16.63 -2.16 -5.66
N VAL A 129 -16.37 -1.25 -4.71
CA VAL A 129 -16.33 -1.58 -3.27
C VAL A 129 -17.70 -2.06 -2.77
N ALA A 130 -18.79 -1.43 -3.21
CA ALA A 130 -20.14 -1.88 -2.88
C ALA A 130 -20.39 -3.31 -3.37
N ARG A 131 -20.02 -3.62 -4.63
CA ARG A 131 -20.14 -4.99 -5.18
C ARG A 131 -19.31 -6.00 -4.39
N VAL A 132 -18.08 -5.66 -4.03
CA VAL A 132 -17.22 -6.54 -3.22
C VAL A 132 -17.82 -6.76 -1.82
N ASN A 133 -18.40 -5.73 -1.19
CA ASN A 133 -19.09 -5.88 0.09
C ASN A 133 -20.32 -6.78 -0.01
N THR A 134 -21.10 -6.69 -1.08
CA THR A 134 -22.21 -7.62 -1.34
C THR A 134 -21.70 -9.05 -1.45
N VAL A 135 -20.67 -9.31 -2.27
CA VAL A 135 -20.07 -10.64 -2.42
C VAL A 135 -19.53 -11.17 -1.09
N ILE A 136 -18.92 -10.32 -0.26
CA ILE A 136 -18.45 -10.68 1.08
C ILE A 136 -19.62 -11.12 1.98
N GLY A 137 -20.76 -10.43 1.90
CA GLY A 137 -21.99 -10.80 2.60
C GLY A 137 -22.51 -12.17 2.17
N GLU A 138 -22.63 -12.39 0.86
CA GLU A 138 -23.10 -13.66 0.28
C GLU A 138 -22.15 -14.84 0.61
N CYS A 139 -20.84 -14.58 0.67
CA CYS A 139 -19.83 -15.59 1.00
C CYS A 139 -19.73 -15.89 2.51
N GLY A 140 -20.50 -15.19 3.36
CA GLY A 140 -20.46 -15.32 4.81
C GLY A 140 -19.21 -14.72 5.46
N GLY A 141 -18.48 -13.85 4.76
CA GLY A 141 -17.29 -13.16 5.29
C GLY A 141 -16.18 -12.95 4.25
N ALA A 142 -15.26 -12.03 4.59
CA ALA A 142 -14.18 -11.63 3.69
C ALA A 142 -13.11 -12.71 3.50
N GLU A 143 -12.97 -13.63 4.46
CA GLU A 143 -12.03 -14.74 4.38
C GLU A 143 -12.47 -15.78 3.35
N THR A 144 -13.75 -16.14 3.33
CA THR A 144 -14.33 -17.05 2.34
C THR A 144 -14.29 -16.43 0.94
N ALA A 145 -14.62 -15.15 0.80
CA ALA A 145 -14.53 -14.45 -0.49
C ALA A 145 -13.09 -14.47 -1.06
N ARG A 146 -12.08 -14.31 -0.18
CA ARG A 146 -10.67 -14.44 -0.58
C ARG A 146 -10.31 -15.85 -1.02
N GLN A 147 -10.83 -16.89 -0.35
CA GLN A 147 -10.59 -18.27 -0.78
C GLN A 147 -11.18 -18.55 -2.16
N VAL A 148 -12.37 -18.01 -2.47
CA VAL A 148 -12.97 -18.11 -3.80
C VAL A 148 -12.09 -17.44 -4.86
N VAL A 149 -11.58 -16.23 -4.57
CA VAL A 149 -10.66 -15.53 -5.49
C VAL A 149 -9.35 -16.29 -5.71
N GLU A 150 -8.78 -16.88 -4.65
CA GLU A 150 -7.58 -17.74 -4.79
C GLU A 150 -7.88 -19.01 -5.60
N ALA A 151 -9.06 -19.60 -5.44
CA ALA A 151 -9.48 -20.76 -6.23
C ALA A 151 -9.65 -20.40 -7.73
N ILE A 152 -10.23 -19.25 -8.03
CA ILE A 152 -10.32 -18.72 -9.41
C ILE A 152 -8.91 -18.51 -9.98
N ARG A 153 -8.00 -17.93 -9.18
CA ARG A 153 -6.60 -17.72 -9.58
C ARG A 153 -5.87 -19.04 -9.81
N ALA A 154 -6.11 -20.06 -8.98
CA ALA A 154 -5.54 -21.39 -9.15
C ALA A 154 -6.08 -22.12 -10.39
N CYS A 155 -7.33 -21.87 -10.77
CA CYS A 155 -7.92 -22.37 -12.02
C CYS A 155 -7.36 -21.66 -13.27
N GLY A 156 -6.66 -20.53 -13.11
CA GLY A 156 -6.07 -19.75 -14.21
C GLY A 156 -7.07 -18.92 -15.01
N SER A 157 -8.36 -19.20 -14.92
CA SER A 157 -9.43 -18.40 -15.50
C SER A 157 -10.75 -18.55 -14.73
N VAL A 158 -11.62 -17.53 -14.84
CA VAL A 158 -12.98 -17.58 -14.27
C VAL A 158 -13.81 -18.66 -14.95
N ASP A 159 -13.64 -18.84 -16.27
CA ASP A 159 -14.36 -19.85 -17.05
C ASP A 159 -14.05 -21.27 -16.58
N ALA A 160 -12.78 -21.61 -16.40
CA ALA A 160 -12.36 -22.91 -15.85
C ALA A 160 -12.90 -23.12 -14.42
N PHE A 161 -12.95 -22.07 -13.60
CA PHE A 161 -13.55 -22.16 -12.27
C PHE A 161 -15.06 -22.46 -12.34
N LEU A 162 -15.80 -21.79 -13.23
CA LEU A 162 -17.22 -22.05 -13.44
C LEU A 162 -17.48 -23.45 -13.97
N GLN A 163 -16.65 -23.95 -14.88
CA GLN A 163 -16.76 -25.33 -15.38
C GLN A 163 -16.52 -26.36 -14.26
N ASN A 164 -15.57 -26.10 -13.36
CA ASN A 164 -15.37 -26.94 -12.18
C ASN A 164 -16.55 -26.85 -11.20
N LEU A 165 -17.14 -25.67 -11.00
CA LEU A 165 -18.33 -25.51 -10.17
C LEU A 165 -19.54 -26.25 -10.74
N ASP A 166 -19.75 -26.19 -12.06
CA ASP A 166 -20.82 -26.91 -12.75
C ASP A 166 -20.64 -28.44 -12.65
N LEU A 167 -19.40 -28.91 -12.82
CA LEU A 167 -19.06 -30.31 -12.60
C LEU A 167 -19.36 -30.75 -11.16
N ILE A 168 -18.94 -29.96 -10.17
CA ILE A 168 -19.22 -30.24 -8.75
C ILE A 168 -20.72 -30.19 -8.47
N ALA A 169 -21.45 -29.23 -9.05
CA ALA A 169 -22.89 -29.12 -8.93
C ALA A 169 -23.61 -30.35 -9.52
N THR A 170 -23.12 -30.88 -10.64
CA THR A 170 -23.62 -32.12 -11.25
C THR A 170 -23.35 -33.33 -10.36
N ILE A 171 -22.13 -33.47 -9.80
CA ILE A 171 -21.77 -34.57 -8.90
C ILE A 171 -22.60 -34.51 -7.61
N ARG A 172 -22.77 -33.30 -7.05
CA ARG A 172 -23.44 -33.08 -5.77
C ARG A 172 -24.96 -33.02 -5.89
N GLY A 173 -25.47 -32.64 -7.07
CA GLY A 173 -26.89 -32.72 -7.44
C GLY A 173 -27.34 -34.13 -7.83
N GLY A 174 -26.42 -35.10 -7.90
CA GLY A 174 -26.65 -36.48 -8.32
C GLY A 174 -26.61 -36.60 -9.84
N THR A 175 -25.87 -37.54 -10.42
CA THR A 175 -26.40 -38.91 -10.63
C THR A 175 -27.82 -39.15 -10.10
N SER A 176 -28.78 -38.38 -10.63
CA SER A 176 -30.18 -38.80 -10.70
C SER A 176 -30.42 -39.33 -12.10
N ALA A 177 -29.94 -40.54 -12.34
CA ALA A 177 -30.34 -41.42 -13.44
C ALA A 177 -30.24 -42.86 -12.96
#